data_AF-A0A0S8DBJ0-F1
#
_entry.id   AF-A0A0S8DBJ0-F1
#
_cell.length_a   1.000
_cell.length_b   1.000
_cell.length_c   1.000
_cell.angle_alpha   90.00
_cell.angle_beta   90.00
_cell.angle_gamma   90.00
#
_symmetry.space_group_name_H-M   'P 1'
#
loop_
_entity.id
_entity.type
_entity.pdbx_description
1 polymer ?
#
loop_
_entity_poly.entity_id
_entity_poly.type
_entity_poly.pdbx_seq_one_letter_code
_entity_poly.pdbx_strand_id
1 'polypeptide(L)'
;MSSKATEEQLLYANILEKGMLVGLILMFITFALYVFGIMPAAIPVSEISSYWNQPVHDYLVAINENFLHWDHLVTGWSWIKLIGMGDFINFIPIAILSGVTIICYLAIVPGLFKRGDKAYAIMALAEAAILTLAASGLLAVGH
;
A
#
# COMPACT_ATOMS: atom_id res chain seq x y z
N MET A 1 10.37 -29.70 -22.78
CA MET A 1 10.60 -29.69 -21.31
C MET A 1 9.46 -28.91 -20.67
N SER A 2 8.54 -29.58 -19.99
CA SER A 2 7.55 -28.90 -19.15
C SER A 2 8.30 -28.32 -17.96
N SER A 3 8.54 -27.00 -17.96
CA SER A 3 9.12 -26.29 -16.82
C SER A 3 8.22 -26.50 -15.61
N LYS A 4 8.58 -27.42 -14.71
CA LYS A 4 7.89 -27.56 -13.42
C LYS A 4 8.35 -26.39 -12.56
N ALA A 5 7.42 -25.50 -12.24
CA ALA A 5 7.65 -24.42 -11.30
C ALA A 5 8.15 -24.98 -9.95
N THR A 6 9.13 -24.32 -9.35
CA THR A 6 9.66 -24.71 -8.04
C THR A 6 8.62 -24.46 -6.94
N GLU A 7 8.70 -25.17 -5.82
CA GLU A 7 7.76 -25.03 -4.70
C GLU A 7 7.64 -23.58 -4.21
N GLU A 8 8.74 -22.83 -4.18
CA GLU A 8 8.76 -21.42 -3.79
C GLU A 8 8.09 -20.51 -4.82
N GLN A 9 8.22 -20.81 -6.12
CA GLN A 9 7.55 -20.05 -7.18
C GLN A 9 6.03 -20.27 -7.13
N LEU A 10 5.60 -21.50 -6.85
CA LEU A 10 4.19 -21.82 -6.63
C LEU A 10 3.67 -21.14 -5.35
N LEU A 11 4.44 -21.15 -4.26
CA LEU A 11 4.08 -20.45 -3.03
C LEU A 11 3.92 -18.94 -3.26
N TYR A 12 4.90 -18.31 -3.93
CA TYR A 12 4.85 -16.91 -4.30
C TYR A 12 3.61 -16.60 -5.14
N ALA A 13 3.37 -17.37 -6.21
CA ALA A 13 2.24 -17.16 -7.11
C ALA A 13 0.90 -17.29 -6.38
N ASN A 14 0.74 -18.29 -5.51
CA ASN A 14 -0.48 -18.50 -4.73
C ASN A 14 -0.76 -17.36 -3.74
N ILE A 15 0.27 -16.83 -3.09
CA ILE A 15 0.11 -15.69 -2.17
C ILE A 15 -0.23 -14.43 -2.97
N LEU A 16 0.48 -14.19 -4.08
CA LEU A 16 0.25 -13.04 -4.94
C LEU A 16 -1.14 -13.04 -5.55
N GLU A 17 -1.61 -14.17 -6.07
CA GLU A 17 -2.95 -14.31 -6.65
C GLU A 17 -4.04 -14.01 -5.61
N LYS A 18 -3.97 -14.62 -4.44
CA LYS A 18 -4.93 -14.39 -3.36
C LYS A 18 -4.89 -12.94 -2.88
N GLY A 19 -3.69 -12.40 -2.66
CA GLY A 19 -3.49 -11.02 -2.23
C GLY A 19 -4.03 -10.01 -3.23
N MET A 20 -3.79 -10.24 -4.53
CA MET A 20 -4.31 -9.43 -5.61
C MET A 20 -5.83 -9.48 -5.67
N LEU A 21 -6.43 -10.67 -5.62
CA LEU A 21 -7.88 -10.83 -5.69
C LEU A 21 -8.57 -10.18 -4.49
N VAL A 22 -8.03 -10.36 -3.28
CA VAL A 22 -8.53 -9.70 -2.07
C VAL A 22 -8.40 -8.18 -2.19
N GLY A 23 -7.22 -7.68 -2.58
CA GLY A 23 -6.98 -6.24 -2.73
C GLY A 23 -7.88 -5.61 -3.80
N LEU A 24 -8.11 -6.30 -4.91
CA LEU A 24 -8.98 -5.85 -6.00
C LEU A 24 -10.44 -5.79 -5.56
N ILE A 25 -10.95 -6.83 -4.91
CA ILE A 25 -12.32 -6.83 -4.36
C ILE A 25 -12.49 -5.69 -3.36
N LEU A 26 -11.54 -5.53 -2.45
CA LEU A 26 -11.56 -4.43 -1.48
C LEU A 26 -11.53 -3.06 -2.19
N MET A 27 -10.74 -2.90 -3.25
CA MET A 27 -10.69 -1.66 -4.03
C MET A 27 -12.06 -1.29 -4.61
N PHE A 28 -12.78 -2.26 -5.19
CA PHE A 28 -14.14 -2.00 -5.67
C PHE A 28 -15.10 -1.64 -4.54
N ILE A 29 -15.01 -2.32 -3.40
CA ILE A 29 -15.89 -2.06 -2.25
C ILE A 29 -15.61 -0.67 -1.68
N THR A 30 -14.36 -0.33 -1.36
CA THR A 30 -14.00 0.97 -0.78
C THR A 30 -14.30 2.12 -1.74
N PHE A 31 -14.08 1.91 -3.04
CA PHE A 31 -14.37 2.92 -4.04
C PHE A 31 -15.87 3.14 -4.20
N ALA A 32 -16.68 2.08 -4.18
CA ALA A 32 -18.13 2.20 -4.18
C ALA A 32 -18.62 2.95 -2.92
N LEU A 33 -18.10 2.62 -1.73
CA LEU A 33 -18.44 3.32 -0.49
C LEU A 33 -18.17 4.84 -0.59
N TYR A 34 -17.05 5.21 -1.21
CA TYR A 34 -16.67 6.61 -1.43
C TYR A 34 -17.59 7.31 -2.44
N VAL A 35 -17.77 6.74 -3.64
CA VAL A 35 -18.55 7.38 -4.73
C VAL A 35 -20.03 7.50 -4.37
N PHE A 36 -20.60 6.51 -3.70
CA PHE A 36 -22.00 6.56 -3.26
C PHE A 36 -22.19 7.42 -2.00
N GLY A 37 -21.12 7.98 -1.42
CA GLY A 37 -21.19 8.82 -0.22
C GLY A 37 -21.78 8.09 0.99
N ILE A 38 -21.60 6.77 1.07
CA ILE A 38 -22.13 5.94 2.17
C ILE A 38 -21.43 6.30 3.49
N MET A 39 -20.17 6.74 3.41
CA MET A 39 -19.36 7.20 4.53
C MET A 39 -18.98 8.69 4.32
N PRO A 40 -18.91 9.51 5.37
CA PRO A 40 -18.44 10.88 5.24
C PRO A 40 -17.02 10.90 4.66
N ALA A 41 -16.78 11.74 3.65
CA ALA A 41 -15.45 11.99 3.12
C ALA A 41 -14.81 13.16 3.88
N ALA A 42 -13.48 13.12 4.08
CA ALA A 42 -12.77 14.25 4.67
C ALA A 42 -12.81 15.46 3.72
N ILE A 43 -12.69 15.22 2.42
CA ILE A 43 -12.77 16.26 1.39
C ILE A 43 -14.03 16.04 0.55
N PRO A 44 -14.92 17.03 0.42
CA PRO A 44 -16.09 16.93 -0.44
C PRO A 44 -15.70 16.66 -1.90
N VAL A 45 -16.39 15.71 -2.54
CA VAL A 45 -16.15 15.33 -3.95
C VAL A 45 -16.29 16.51 -4.91
N SER A 46 -17.14 17.50 -4.58
CA SER A 46 -17.33 18.73 -5.36
C SER A 46 -16.11 19.66 -5.33
N GLU A 47 -15.29 19.59 -4.29
CA GLU A 47 -14.17 20.52 -4.05
C GLU A 47 -12.82 19.89 -4.39
N ILE A 48 -12.73 18.56 -4.47
CA ILE A 48 -11.47 17.85 -4.68
C ILE A 48 -10.71 18.29 -5.95
N SER A 49 -11.43 18.65 -7.01
CA SER A 49 -10.85 19.09 -8.29
C SER A 49 -10.09 20.41 -8.18
N SER A 50 -10.46 21.27 -7.21
CA SER A 50 -9.78 22.55 -6.99
C SER A 50 -8.35 22.37 -6.47
N TYR A 51 -8.06 21.22 -5.85
CA TYR A 51 -6.78 20.90 -5.24
C TYR A 51 -5.81 20.14 -6.16
N TRP A 52 -6.26 19.64 -7.33
CA TRP A 52 -5.45 18.75 -8.18
C TRP A 52 -4.18 19.37 -8.74
N ASN A 53 -4.15 20.69 -8.87
CA ASN A 53 -2.99 21.41 -9.41
C ASN A 53 -1.98 21.83 -8.33
N GLN A 54 -2.27 21.56 -7.05
CA GLN A 54 -1.39 21.96 -5.96
C GLN A 54 -0.25 20.95 -5.76
N PRO A 55 0.97 21.41 -5.42
CA PRO A 55 2.01 20.54 -4.89
C PRO A 55 1.50 19.79 -3.66
N VAL A 56 1.97 18.55 -3.46
CA VAL A 56 1.48 17.67 -2.38
C VAL A 56 1.58 18.31 -0.99
N HIS A 57 2.63 19.10 -0.74
CA HIS A 57 2.79 19.81 0.53
C HIS A 57 1.69 20.85 0.74
N ASP A 58 1.46 21.71 -0.26
CA ASP A 58 0.45 22.77 -0.22
C ASP A 58 -0.95 22.17 -0.13
N TYR A 59 -1.20 21.07 -0.84
CA TYR A 59 -2.43 20.29 -0.71
C TYR A 59 -2.66 19.83 0.73
N LEU A 60 -1.66 19.20 1.36
CA LEU A 60 -1.77 18.70 2.73
C LEU A 60 -2.02 19.83 3.74
N VAL A 61 -1.38 20.99 3.54
CA VAL A 61 -1.64 22.19 4.35
C VAL A 61 -3.08 22.66 4.15
N ALA A 62 -3.52 22.81 2.91
CA ALA A 62 -4.86 23.31 2.58
C ALA A 62 -5.96 22.40 3.11
N ILE A 63 -5.83 21.07 3.01
CA ILE A 63 -6.85 20.16 3.55
C ILE A 63 -6.86 20.13 5.07
N ASN A 64 -5.69 20.33 5.71
CA ASN A 64 -5.60 20.40 7.16
C ASN A 64 -6.26 21.67 7.70
N GLU A 65 -6.07 22.79 7.03
CA GLU A 65 -6.69 24.07 7.42
C GLU A 65 -8.19 24.11 7.13
N ASN A 66 -8.65 23.53 6.03
CA ASN A 66 -10.05 23.65 5.59
C ASN A 66 -10.97 22.54 6.11
N PHE A 67 -10.45 21.33 6.38
CA PHE A 67 -11.29 20.17 6.69
C PHE A 67 -10.86 19.39 7.95
N LEU A 68 -9.57 19.08 8.11
CA LEU A 68 -9.13 18.12 9.14
C LEU A 68 -8.85 18.76 10.51
N HIS A 69 -8.28 19.97 10.52
CA HIS A 69 -7.89 20.73 11.70
C HIS A 69 -7.03 19.95 12.71
N TRP A 70 -6.05 19.18 12.23
CA TRP A 70 -5.11 18.44 13.10
C TRP A 70 -3.88 19.27 13.46
N ASP A 71 -3.26 18.95 14.58
CA ASP A 71 -2.01 19.58 15.04
C ASP A 71 -0.83 19.37 14.07
N HIS A 72 -0.91 18.35 13.22
CA HIS A 72 0.12 17.97 12.26
C HIS A 72 -0.48 17.54 10.93
N LEU A 73 0.26 17.79 9.85
CA LEU A 73 -0.12 17.36 8.51
C LEU A 73 -0.21 15.84 8.41
N VAL A 74 -1.16 15.36 7.62
CA VAL A 74 -1.37 13.93 7.36
C VAL A 74 -0.28 13.42 6.44
N THR A 75 0.84 13.01 7.02
CA THR A 75 1.99 12.46 6.29
C THR A 75 2.29 11.03 6.74
N GLY A 76 2.94 10.27 5.85
CA GLY A 76 3.33 8.87 6.11
C GLY A 76 2.14 8.02 6.52
N TRP A 77 2.27 7.29 7.63
CA TRP A 77 1.23 6.39 8.15
C TRP A 77 0.06 7.08 8.88
N SER A 78 0.04 8.42 8.95
CA SER A 78 -1.02 9.17 9.62
C SER A 78 -2.40 8.95 9.00
N TRP A 79 -2.47 8.55 7.72
CA TRP A 79 -3.71 8.20 7.03
C TRP A 79 -4.48 7.05 7.70
N ILE A 80 -3.83 6.18 8.49
CA ILE A 80 -4.50 5.10 9.22
C ILE A 80 -5.57 5.67 10.17
N LYS A 81 -5.31 6.83 10.76
CA LYS A 81 -6.26 7.51 11.65
C LYS A 81 -7.49 8.06 10.91
N LEU A 82 -7.41 8.17 9.57
CA LEU A 82 -8.48 8.68 8.69
C LEU A 82 -9.29 7.56 8.03
N ILE A 83 -9.10 6.29 8.41
CA ILE A 83 -9.86 5.16 7.84
C ILE A 83 -11.38 5.31 8.01
N GLY A 84 -11.83 6.11 8.99
CA GLY A 84 -13.24 6.47 9.15
C GLY A 84 -13.78 7.44 8.09
N MET A 85 -12.93 7.95 7.20
CA MET A 85 -13.28 8.88 6.12
C MET A 85 -13.26 8.17 4.76
N GLY A 86 -14.33 8.38 3.98
CA GLY A 86 -14.64 7.63 2.76
C GLY A 86 -13.58 7.73 1.67
N ASP A 87 -12.92 8.87 1.56
CA ASP A 87 -11.78 9.10 0.67
C ASP A 87 -10.55 8.29 1.10
N PHE A 88 -10.22 8.29 2.41
CA PHE A 88 -9.02 7.63 2.95
C PHE A 88 -9.14 6.10 3.09
N ILE A 89 -10.36 5.54 3.14
CA ILE A 89 -10.54 4.08 3.16
C ILE A 89 -10.01 3.41 1.87
N ASN A 90 -9.94 4.14 0.76
CA ASN A 90 -9.37 3.65 -0.50
C ASN A 90 -7.86 3.39 -0.41
N PHE A 91 -7.18 3.89 0.62
CA PHE A 91 -5.75 3.64 0.79
C PHE A 91 -5.48 2.24 1.34
N ILE A 92 -6.45 1.62 2.01
CA ILE A 92 -6.34 0.25 2.53
C ILE A 92 -6.03 -0.76 1.42
N PRO A 93 -6.84 -0.90 0.36
CA PRO A 93 -6.55 -1.85 -0.71
C PRO A 93 -5.25 -1.52 -1.45
N ILE A 94 -4.90 -0.24 -1.61
CA ILE A 94 -3.62 0.17 -2.21
C ILE A 94 -2.44 -0.31 -1.36
N ALA A 95 -2.51 -0.13 -0.04
CA ALA A 95 -1.50 -0.59 0.90
C ALA A 95 -1.38 -2.12 0.92
N ILE A 96 -2.51 -2.85 0.86
CA ILE A 96 -2.53 -4.31 0.76
C ILE A 96 -1.85 -4.75 -0.53
N LEU A 97 -2.28 -4.24 -1.69
CA LEU A 97 -1.73 -4.63 -3.00
C LEU A 97 -0.23 -4.36 -3.09
N SER A 98 0.23 -3.23 -2.54
CA SER A 98 1.65 -2.90 -2.51
C SER A 98 2.43 -3.76 -1.51
N GLY A 99 1.82 -4.11 -0.37
CA GLY A 99 2.42 -4.91 0.69
C GLY A 99 2.48 -6.41 0.40
N VAL A 100 1.61 -6.94 -0.46
CA VAL A 100 1.59 -8.37 -0.83
C VAL A 100 2.94 -8.82 -1.37
N THR A 101 3.62 -8.01 -2.17
CA THR A 101 4.96 -8.30 -2.69
C THR A 101 5.98 -8.54 -1.56
N ILE A 102 5.93 -7.73 -0.50
CA ILE A 102 6.80 -7.89 0.69
C ILE A 102 6.51 -9.24 1.35
N ILE A 103 5.24 -9.58 1.53
CA ILE A 103 4.81 -10.86 2.12
C ILE A 103 5.30 -12.03 1.27
N CYS A 104 5.18 -11.95 -0.06
CA CYS A 104 5.63 -13.00 -0.97
C CYS A 104 7.14 -13.26 -0.83
N TYR A 105 7.97 -12.21 -0.76
CA TYR A 105 9.42 -12.36 -0.54
C TYR A 105 9.73 -12.97 0.82
N LEU A 106 9.07 -12.52 1.88
CA LEU A 106 9.27 -13.08 3.22
C LEU A 106 8.82 -14.56 3.29
N ALA A 107 7.79 -14.95 2.56
CA ALA A 107 7.27 -16.31 2.55
C ALA A 107 8.20 -17.32 1.87
N ILE A 108 8.96 -16.91 0.84
CA ILE A 108 9.90 -17.81 0.15
C ILE A 108 11.24 -17.98 0.88
N VAL A 109 11.62 -17.04 1.74
CA VAL A 109 12.91 -17.02 2.46
C VAL A 109 13.17 -18.32 3.26
N PRO A 110 12.22 -18.84 4.07
CA PRO A 110 12.43 -20.09 4.80
C PRO A 110 12.70 -21.30 3.88
N GLY A 111 12.05 -21.35 2.70
CA GLY A 111 12.26 -22.40 1.71
C GLY A 111 13.67 -22.34 1.10
N LEU A 112 14.12 -21.14 0.73
CA LEU A 112 15.46 -20.90 0.19
C LEU A 112 16.57 -21.28 1.19
N PHE A 113 16.41 -20.94 2.48
CA PHE A 113 17.36 -21.35 3.51
C PHE A 113 17.43 -22.87 3.69
N LYS A 114 16.29 -23.57 3.65
CA LYS A 114 16.23 -25.04 3.75
C LYS A 114 16.91 -25.73 2.57
N ARG A 115 16.85 -25.14 1.37
CA ARG A 115 17.47 -25.66 0.14
C ARG A 115 18.96 -25.34 0.01
N GLY A 116 19.51 -24.53 0.92
CA GLY A 116 20.92 -24.12 0.89
C GLY A 116 21.21 -22.92 -0.03
N ASP A 117 20.18 -22.34 -0.64
CA ASP A 117 20.25 -21.21 -1.58
C ASP A 117 20.39 -19.88 -0.83
N LYS A 118 21.44 -19.77 0.01
CA LYS A 118 21.64 -18.64 0.94
C LYS A 118 21.75 -17.28 0.25
N ALA A 119 22.37 -17.22 -0.93
CA ALA A 119 22.48 -15.97 -1.68
C ALA A 119 21.11 -15.42 -2.09
N TYR A 120 20.23 -16.29 -2.61
CA TYR A 120 18.86 -15.92 -2.98
C TYR A 120 18.02 -15.55 -1.76
N ALA A 121 18.18 -16.26 -0.63
CA ALA A 121 17.48 -15.92 0.61
C ALA A 121 17.88 -14.52 1.13
N ILE A 122 19.17 -14.18 1.07
CA ILE A 122 19.66 -12.85 1.46
C ILE A 122 19.12 -11.77 0.53
N MET A 123 19.10 -12.00 -0.78
CA MET A 123 18.53 -11.05 -1.75
C MET A 123 17.04 -10.81 -1.50
N ALA A 124 16.25 -11.86 -1.28
CA ALA A 124 14.82 -11.72 -0.98
C ALA A 124 14.57 -10.95 0.33
N LEU A 125 15.41 -11.17 1.36
CA LEU A 125 15.35 -10.38 2.60
C LEU A 125 15.74 -8.91 2.37
N ALA A 126 16.76 -8.64 1.56
CA ALA A 126 17.17 -7.29 1.21
C ALA A 126 16.07 -6.56 0.43
N GLU A 127 15.43 -7.21 -0.54
CA GLU A 127 14.29 -6.66 -1.29
C GLU A 127 13.11 -6.35 -0.36
N ALA A 128 12.73 -7.27 0.52
CA ALA A 128 11.68 -7.03 1.51
C ALA A 128 12.03 -5.85 2.43
N ALA A 129 13.29 -5.73 2.85
CA ALA A 129 13.75 -4.61 3.67
C ALA A 129 13.68 -3.27 2.92
N ILE A 130 14.15 -3.22 1.67
CA ILE A 130 14.10 -2.02 0.82
C ILE A 130 12.65 -1.57 0.61
N LEU A 131 11.75 -2.49 0.26
CA LEU A 131 10.32 -2.18 0.07
C LEU A 131 9.68 -1.65 1.36
N THR A 132 10.02 -2.24 2.51
CA THR A 132 9.51 -1.80 3.81
C THR A 132 10.03 -0.40 4.17
N LEU A 133 11.32 -0.14 3.92
CA LEU A 133 11.95 1.16 4.16
C LEU A 133 11.47 2.25 3.20
N ALA A 134 11.13 1.89 1.96
CA ALA A 134 10.48 2.79 1.01
C ALA A 134 9.06 3.13 1.47
N ALA A 135 8.29 2.13 1.91
CA ALA A 135 6.94 2.31 2.45
C ALA A 135 6.90 3.15 3.75
N SER A 136 7.96 3.11 4.56
CA SER A 136 8.04 3.91 5.79
C SER A 136 8.41 5.38 5.55
N GLY A 137 8.83 5.74 4.34
CA GLY A 137 9.32 7.08 4.02
C GLY A 137 10.72 7.38 4.57
N LEU A 138 11.40 6.40 5.18
CA LEU A 138 12.77 6.54 5.67
C LEU A 138 13.80 6.51 4.54
N LEU A 139 13.51 5.77 3.46
CA LEU A 139 14.25 5.86 2.20
C LEU A 139 13.65 6.94 1.29
N ALA A 140 13.88 8.21 1.64
CA ALA A 140 13.72 9.31 0.72
C ALA A 140 15.05 9.52 -0.03
N VAL A 141 15.23 8.82 -1.16
CA VAL A 141 16.34 9.09 -2.08
C VAL A 141 15.96 10.32 -2.91
N GLY A 142 16.37 11.51 -2.43
CA GLY A 142 16.41 12.74 -3.24
C GLY A 142 15.56 13.91 -2.70
N HIS A 143 16.25 15.00 -2.35
CA HIS A 143 15.81 16.36 -2.64
C HIS A 143 16.41 16.77 -3.99
#